data_AF-A0A2V9XG21-F1
#
_entry.id   AF-A0A2V9XG21-F1
#
_cell.length_a   1.000
_cell.length_b   1.000
_cell.length_c   1.000
_cell.angle_alpha   90.00
_cell.angle_beta   90.00
_cell.angle_gamma   90.00
#
_symmetry.space_group_name_H-M   'P 1'
#
loop_
_entity.id
_entity.type
_entity.pdbx_description
1 polymer ?
#
loop_
_entity_poly.entity_id
_entity_poly.type
_entity_poly.pdbx_seq_one_letter_code
_entity_poly.pdbx_strand_id
1 'polypeptide(L)'
;MRWLTSVWLMLYLAVSAFSSDQMPSTPTVPCPENAPGGATCAVSKKDLKAARTAFSRALKLERANRLEEAFAEFEQAARLAPRDMQLVTAREMARQQLVYDYLQRGNTSMLKGRPGEALGEFRSAINLDPQNEFAQQRLRDALGPSPARASAPRALANARGIELAPQQRRADFHYRGDARGLISEIGATFGIAITFDDSMLSRRVRFDIENVNFYTAMQTAAAVTKSFWTAIDEKQIFVAANTPDNHRLFDHLMLRTFYVPDASTPQELNDLTNVLRSLFDIRFVMQQPQNNTIMVRAPQRTLDAATQFMESLDSARPQVLLDVHAYEVSRTFMRNIGVHIPDQFRLFNIPAAALTALGGQNIQDLINQLISGGGINQANTTALSGLLAQLQSQQNSIFSQPLATFGGGLTFFGLSLDQLSATLSVNENSIKTLEHATLRASEGKDATFHVGSRFPILNASFAPIFNTPAIAQNIQNNTFQAAFPSFNYEDLGLNIKAKPNIHGNSDVSLQLELEIRALGGARLNGVPVISNRQYKGSITLKNGEPAVVAGTISRTEQRSLSGIPGLGQVPGLNKVMATNTREEDDDELLIVITPHVISRGEANPGSEIWMSAAQ
;
A
#
# COMPACT_ATOMS: atom_id res chain seq x y z
N MET A 1 18.63 -1.03 -58.42
CA MET A 1 19.22 0.21 -57.85
C MET A 1 18.57 1.47 -58.41
N ARG A 2 17.27 1.69 -58.19
CA ARG A 2 16.55 2.94 -58.56
C ARG A 2 15.45 3.33 -57.55
N TRP A 3 15.54 2.83 -56.30
CA TRP A 3 14.58 3.09 -55.23
C TRP A 3 15.18 3.76 -53.98
N LEU A 4 16.50 4.03 -54.01
CA LEU A 4 17.23 4.65 -52.90
C LEU A 4 17.40 6.18 -53.05
N THR A 5 17.22 6.71 -54.25
CA THR A 5 17.42 8.14 -54.56
C THR A 5 16.18 9.01 -54.30
N SER A 6 15.00 8.40 -54.19
CA SER A 6 13.72 9.10 -53.94
C SER A 6 13.46 9.38 -52.45
N VAL A 7 14.08 8.62 -51.54
CA VAL A 7 13.93 8.81 -50.09
C VAL A 7 14.81 9.94 -49.56
N TRP A 8 15.98 10.16 -50.17
CA TRP A 8 16.89 11.25 -49.80
C TRP A 8 16.44 12.64 -50.28
N LEU A 9 15.67 12.73 -51.36
CA LEU A 9 15.15 14.01 -51.87
C LEU A 9 13.96 14.54 -51.05
N MET A 10 13.17 13.64 -50.44
CA MET A 10 12.08 14.01 -49.53
C MET A 10 12.59 14.45 -48.14
N LEU A 11 13.76 13.97 -47.71
CA LEU A 11 14.35 14.36 -46.42
C LEU A 11 15.01 15.74 -46.46
N TYR A 12 15.42 16.22 -47.64
CA TYR A 12 16.07 17.53 -47.83
C TYR A 12 15.10 18.70 -48.02
N LEU A 13 13.83 18.44 -48.35
CA LEU A 13 12.80 19.47 -48.55
C LEU A 13 12.04 19.85 -47.25
N ALA A 14 12.33 19.19 -46.13
CA ALA A 14 11.68 19.44 -44.84
C ALA A 14 12.48 20.37 -43.90
N VAL A 15 13.66 20.88 -44.31
CA VAL A 15 14.60 21.60 -43.40
C VAL A 15 14.73 23.11 -43.70
N SER A 16 14.10 23.64 -44.75
CA SER A 16 14.26 25.06 -45.16
C SER A 16 13.05 25.96 -44.92
N ALA A 17 12.24 25.70 -43.89
CA ALA A 17 11.09 26.54 -43.52
C ALA A 17 11.06 26.92 -42.03
N PHE A 18 12.21 27.30 -41.45
CA PHE A 18 12.25 27.97 -40.14
C PHE A 18 13.38 28.99 -40.09
N SER A 19 13.26 30.08 -40.84
CA SER A 19 14.10 31.26 -40.64
C SER A 19 13.44 32.53 -41.16
N SER A 20 12.39 32.98 -40.49
CA SER A 20 11.96 34.39 -40.53
C SER A 20 11.01 34.67 -39.37
N ASP A 21 11.55 34.69 -38.15
CA ASP A 21 10.80 35.18 -37.00
C ASP A 21 11.00 36.70 -36.91
N GLN A 22 10.22 37.44 -37.71
CA GLN A 22 10.00 38.86 -37.48
C GLN A 22 8.92 39.01 -36.41
N MET A 23 9.24 39.74 -35.33
CA MET A 23 8.32 40.02 -34.24
C MET A 23 7.00 40.63 -34.76
N PRO A 24 5.84 40.00 -34.55
CA PRO A 24 4.57 40.67 -34.69
C PRO A 24 4.45 41.77 -33.63
N SER A 25 3.92 42.93 -34.02
CA SER A 25 3.67 44.05 -33.10
C SER A 25 2.70 43.64 -31.99
N THR A 26 3.16 43.75 -30.73
CA THR A 26 2.41 43.38 -29.53
C THR A 26 1.23 44.32 -29.26
N PRO A 27 0.03 43.80 -28.93
CA PRO A 27 -1.03 44.61 -28.34
C PRO A 27 -0.64 45.04 -26.92
N THR A 28 -0.67 46.34 -26.65
CA THR A 28 -0.34 46.93 -25.35
C THR A 28 -1.55 46.94 -24.43
N VAL A 29 -1.43 46.36 -23.23
CA VAL A 29 -2.47 46.44 -22.17
C VAL A 29 -2.45 47.85 -21.55
N PRO A 30 -3.61 48.53 -21.37
CA PRO A 30 -3.67 49.86 -20.77
C PRO A 30 -3.42 49.84 -19.25
N CYS A 31 -2.97 50.99 -18.73
CA CYS A 31 -2.68 51.19 -17.30
C CYS A 31 -3.95 51.09 -16.44
N PRO A 32 -3.91 50.47 -15.24
CA PRO A 32 -4.84 50.83 -14.18
C PRO A 32 -4.45 52.22 -13.64
N GLU A 33 -5.36 53.17 -13.71
CA GLU A 33 -5.19 54.49 -13.11
C GLU A 33 -5.33 54.36 -11.59
N ASN A 34 -4.28 54.81 -10.88
CA ASN A 34 -4.20 55.00 -9.43
C ASN A 34 -3.83 53.77 -8.57
N ALA A 35 -2.52 53.56 -8.40
CA ALA A 35 -1.94 52.93 -7.21
C ALA A 35 -0.87 53.88 -6.60
N PRO A 36 -0.91 54.18 -5.29
CA PRO A 36 0.09 55.04 -4.64
C PRO A 36 1.43 54.31 -4.59
N GLY A 37 2.48 54.89 -5.19
CA GLY A 37 3.80 54.28 -5.35
C GLY A 37 4.18 53.95 -6.80
N GLY A 38 3.41 54.44 -7.78
CA GLY A 38 3.62 54.18 -9.21
C GLY A 38 5.01 54.57 -9.72
N ALA A 39 5.84 53.56 -10.01
CA ALA A 39 6.90 53.69 -11.00
C ALA A 39 6.25 54.15 -12.31
N THR A 40 6.76 55.24 -12.87
CA THR A 40 6.32 55.83 -14.13
C THR A 40 6.14 54.74 -15.19
N CYS A 41 4.94 54.63 -15.75
CA CYS A 41 4.58 53.65 -16.78
C CYS A 41 5.29 53.84 -18.14
N ALA A 42 6.32 54.69 -18.19
CA ALA A 42 7.16 54.93 -19.35
C ALA A 42 8.51 54.23 -19.18
N VAL A 43 8.64 53.04 -19.77
CA VAL A 43 9.92 52.31 -19.83
C VAL A 43 10.88 53.09 -20.75
N SER A 44 12.09 53.39 -20.29
CA SER A 44 13.08 54.11 -21.12
C SER A 44 13.47 53.27 -22.35
N LYS A 45 13.78 53.93 -23.48
CA LYS A 45 14.32 53.25 -24.68
C LYS A 45 15.59 52.45 -24.34
N LYS A 46 16.37 52.88 -23.35
CA LYS A 46 17.56 52.17 -22.85
C LYS A 46 17.18 50.85 -22.17
N ASP A 47 16.11 50.85 -21.37
CA ASP A 47 15.65 49.67 -20.63
C ASP A 47 14.98 48.66 -21.55
N LEU A 48 14.24 49.11 -22.58
CA LEU A 48 13.71 48.24 -23.64
C LEU A 48 14.81 47.55 -24.44
N LYS A 49 15.90 48.27 -24.75
CA LYS A 49 17.06 47.69 -25.43
C LYS A 49 17.77 46.68 -24.52
N ALA A 50 17.95 47.00 -23.23
CA ALA A 50 18.53 46.09 -22.25
C ALA A 50 17.67 44.82 -22.04
N ALA A 51 16.34 44.97 -21.97
CA ALA A 51 15.40 43.85 -21.87
C ALA A 51 15.51 42.90 -23.07
N ARG A 52 15.57 43.44 -24.30
CA ARG A 52 15.77 42.62 -25.51
C ARG A 52 17.12 41.89 -25.51
N THR A 53 18.18 42.54 -25.03
CA THR A 53 19.49 41.87 -24.94
C THR A 53 19.48 40.75 -23.90
N ALA A 54 18.88 40.96 -22.72
CA ALA A 54 18.72 39.93 -21.69
C ALA A 54 17.88 38.75 -22.22
N PHE A 55 16.75 39.03 -22.88
CA PHE A 55 15.90 38.01 -23.51
C PHE A 55 16.65 37.16 -24.55
N SER A 56 17.44 37.80 -25.43
CA SER A 56 18.24 37.08 -26.41
C SER A 56 19.35 36.22 -25.80
N ARG A 57 19.88 36.62 -24.62
CA ARG A 57 20.85 35.82 -23.86
C ARG A 57 20.15 34.64 -23.18
N ALA A 58 18.98 34.85 -22.60
CA ALA A 58 18.17 33.80 -21.99
C ALA A 58 17.85 32.68 -23.00
N LEU A 59 17.41 33.03 -24.22
CA LEU A 59 17.16 32.05 -25.30
C LEU A 59 18.39 31.25 -25.70
N LYS A 60 19.60 31.83 -25.63
CA LYS A 60 20.84 31.10 -25.91
C LYS A 60 21.17 30.11 -24.79
N LEU A 61 20.95 30.50 -23.53
CA LEU A 61 21.17 29.66 -22.36
C LEU A 61 20.17 28.51 -22.28
N GLU A 62 18.91 28.76 -22.64
CA GLU A 62 17.86 27.75 -22.75
C GLU A 62 18.21 26.68 -23.79
N ARG A 63 18.66 27.08 -24.99
CA ARG A 63 19.17 26.15 -26.02
C ARG A 63 20.40 25.37 -25.57
N ALA A 64 21.17 25.89 -24.63
CA ALA A 64 22.33 25.22 -24.03
C ALA A 64 21.96 24.38 -22.78
N ASN A 65 20.67 24.20 -22.49
CA ASN A 65 20.14 23.46 -21.34
C ASN A 65 20.60 23.98 -19.96
N ARG A 66 20.92 25.27 -19.85
CA ARG A 66 21.29 25.95 -18.59
C ARG A 66 20.10 26.73 -18.04
N LEU A 67 19.10 25.99 -17.54
CA LEU A 67 17.78 26.53 -17.20
C LEU A 67 17.79 27.54 -16.04
N GLU A 68 18.62 27.32 -15.02
CA GLU A 68 18.70 28.24 -13.86
C GLU A 68 19.20 29.63 -14.25
N GLU A 69 20.27 29.69 -15.06
CA GLU A 69 20.82 30.94 -15.57
C GLU A 69 19.91 31.59 -16.62
N ALA A 70 19.26 30.78 -17.46
CA ALA A 70 18.27 31.27 -18.43
C ALA A 70 17.08 31.94 -17.71
N PHE A 71 16.57 31.33 -16.64
CA PHE A 71 15.48 31.89 -15.83
C PHE A 71 15.86 33.23 -15.21
N ALA A 72 17.08 33.37 -14.67
CA ALA A 72 17.54 34.65 -14.11
C ALA A 72 17.58 35.78 -15.17
N GLU A 73 17.99 35.47 -16.40
CA GLU A 73 18.01 36.43 -17.51
C GLU A 73 16.58 36.76 -18.03
N PHE A 74 15.67 35.78 -18.06
CA PHE A 74 14.25 36.02 -18.35
C PHE A 74 13.58 36.87 -17.28
N GLU A 75 13.89 36.64 -16.01
CA GLU A 75 13.40 37.44 -14.90
C GLU A 75 13.91 38.88 -15.01
N GLN A 76 15.20 39.07 -15.32
CA GLN A 76 15.77 40.40 -15.56
C GLN A 76 15.06 41.11 -16.73
N ALA A 77 14.82 40.41 -17.84
CA ALA A 77 14.11 40.98 -18.99
C ALA A 77 12.68 41.41 -18.63
N ALA A 78 11.94 40.58 -17.89
CA ALA A 78 10.58 40.89 -17.43
C ALA A 78 10.54 42.03 -16.40
N ARG A 79 11.55 42.15 -15.53
CA ARG A 79 11.67 43.26 -14.57
C ARG A 79 11.93 44.60 -15.27
N LEU A 80 12.73 44.62 -16.33
CA LEU A 80 13.06 45.82 -17.10
C LEU A 80 11.89 46.32 -17.98
N ALA A 81 11.01 45.42 -18.42
CA ALA A 81 9.86 45.74 -19.26
C ALA A 81 8.61 44.95 -18.82
N PRO A 82 7.99 45.29 -17.68
CA PRO A 82 6.90 44.51 -17.07
C PRO A 82 5.58 44.54 -17.85
N ARG A 83 5.47 45.37 -18.90
CA ARG A 83 4.30 45.47 -19.77
C ARG A 83 4.41 44.65 -21.05
N ASP A 84 5.60 44.17 -21.37
CA ASP A 84 5.77 43.34 -22.54
C ASP A 84 5.27 41.93 -22.22
N MET A 85 4.10 41.60 -22.74
CA MET A 85 3.46 40.30 -22.52
C MET A 85 4.39 39.16 -22.94
N GLN A 86 5.20 39.33 -23.99
CA GLN A 86 6.10 38.27 -24.44
C GLN A 86 7.18 37.97 -23.40
N LEU A 87 7.76 38.99 -22.78
CA LEU A 87 8.81 38.82 -21.78
C LEU A 87 8.27 38.23 -20.47
N VAL A 88 7.08 38.68 -20.05
CA VAL A 88 6.42 38.15 -18.86
C VAL A 88 5.98 36.70 -19.08
N THR A 89 5.38 36.38 -20.24
CA THR A 89 5.01 35.01 -20.59
C THR A 89 6.23 34.11 -20.67
N ALA A 90 7.33 34.56 -21.27
CA ALA A 90 8.56 33.79 -21.34
C ALA A 90 9.18 33.52 -19.95
N ARG A 91 9.16 34.51 -19.04
CA ARG A 91 9.55 34.29 -17.64
C ARG A 91 8.69 33.21 -16.98
N GLU A 92 7.37 33.28 -17.13
CA GLU A 92 6.48 32.29 -16.54
C GLU A 92 6.68 30.88 -17.11
N MET A 93 6.89 30.76 -18.43
CA MET A 93 7.23 29.49 -19.06
C MET A 93 8.55 28.93 -18.55
N ALA A 94 9.60 29.75 -18.49
CA ALA A 94 10.90 29.35 -17.95
C ALA A 94 10.81 28.94 -16.47
N ARG A 95 9.98 29.64 -15.67
CA ARG A 95 9.70 29.28 -14.27
C ARG A 95 9.12 27.88 -14.16
N GLN A 96 8.07 27.60 -14.94
CA GLN A 96 7.40 26.29 -14.92
C GLN A 96 8.31 25.17 -15.41
N GLN A 97 9.14 25.43 -16.42
CA GLN A 97 10.12 24.46 -16.91
C GLN A 97 11.20 24.15 -15.86
N LEU A 98 11.68 25.17 -15.14
CA LEU A 98 12.67 24.99 -14.08
C LEU A 98 12.08 24.24 -12.86
N VAL A 99 10.83 24.56 -12.48
CA VAL A 99 10.10 23.82 -11.44
C VAL A 99 9.96 22.34 -11.81
N TYR A 100 9.61 22.04 -13.07
CA TYR A 100 9.53 20.66 -13.56
C TYR A 100 10.87 19.93 -13.48
N ASP A 101 11.98 20.59 -13.84
CA ASP A 101 13.33 20.01 -13.74
C ASP A 101 13.71 19.65 -12.29
N TYR A 102 13.47 20.56 -11.34
CA TYR A 102 13.68 20.27 -9.92
C TYR A 102 12.85 19.08 -9.42
N LEU A 103 11.59 18.98 -9.85
CA LEU A 103 10.74 17.84 -9.51
C LEU A 103 11.28 16.52 -10.07
N GLN A 104 11.78 16.51 -11.31
CA GLN A 104 12.37 15.32 -11.93
C GLN A 104 13.66 14.88 -11.22
N ARG A 105 14.55 15.83 -10.89
CA ARG A 105 15.77 15.56 -10.12
C ARG A 105 15.46 15.02 -8.72
N GLY A 106 14.48 15.62 -8.04
CA GLY A 106 14.01 15.16 -6.73
C GLY A 106 13.42 13.75 -6.78
N ASN A 107 12.54 13.47 -7.75
CA ASN A 107 11.96 12.13 -7.94
C ASN A 107 13.04 11.09 -8.25
N THR A 108 14.01 11.42 -9.09
CA THR A 108 15.14 10.54 -9.40
C THR A 108 15.98 10.25 -8.15
N SER A 109 16.18 11.25 -7.30
CA SER A 109 16.91 11.11 -6.04
C SER A 109 16.15 10.25 -5.02
N MET A 110 14.81 10.35 -4.99
CA MET A 110 13.95 9.45 -4.21
C MET A 110 14.09 8.00 -4.68
N LEU A 111 14.03 7.75 -5.99
CA LEU A 111 14.22 6.40 -6.57
C LEU A 111 15.59 5.81 -6.28
N LYS A 112 16.62 6.66 -6.13
CA LYS A 112 17.98 6.26 -5.75
C LYS A 112 18.17 6.07 -4.24
N GLY A 113 17.13 6.21 -3.43
CA GLY A 113 17.21 6.07 -1.96
C GLY A 113 17.95 7.21 -1.26
N ARG A 114 18.00 8.41 -1.86
CA ARG A 114 18.67 9.61 -1.30
C ARG A 114 17.65 10.70 -0.96
N PRO A 115 16.87 10.53 0.12
CA PRO A 115 15.80 11.47 0.47
C PRO A 115 16.32 12.87 0.85
N GLY A 116 17.55 12.96 1.40
CA GLY A 116 18.16 14.24 1.75
C GLY A 116 18.44 15.14 0.54
N GLU A 117 18.95 14.57 -0.56
CA GLU A 117 19.16 15.29 -1.82
C GLU A 117 17.81 15.66 -2.46
N ALA A 118 16.85 14.73 -2.48
CA ALA A 118 15.51 14.97 -3.02
C ALA A 118 14.78 16.13 -2.32
N LEU A 119 14.91 16.21 -0.99
CA LEU A 119 14.31 17.26 -0.18
C LEU A 119 14.87 18.64 -0.52
N GLY A 120 16.15 18.74 -0.87
CA GLY A 120 16.75 19.97 -1.39
C GLY A 120 16.08 20.42 -2.69
N GLU A 121 15.94 19.50 -3.66
CA GLU A 121 15.35 19.80 -4.97
C GLU A 121 13.85 20.17 -4.87
N PHE A 122 13.07 19.47 -4.03
CA PHE A 122 11.66 19.80 -3.82
C PHE A 122 11.47 21.16 -3.13
N ARG A 123 12.37 21.54 -2.20
CA ARG A 123 12.37 22.88 -1.61
C ARG A 123 12.66 23.96 -2.66
N SER A 124 13.63 23.73 -3.55
CA SER A 124 13.94 24.64 -4.66
C SER A 124 12.72 24.86 -5.58
N ALA A 125 11.99 23.79 -5.90
CA ALA A 125 10.74 23.87 -6.67
C ALA A 125 9.67 24.73 -5.97
N ILE A 126 9.43 24.51 -4.67
CA ILE A 126 8.44 25.26 -3.87
C ILE A 126 8.83 26.74 -3.72
N ASN A 127 10.12 27.05 -3.61
CA ASN A 127 10.59 28.43 -3.53
C ASN A 127 10.29 29.21 -4.83
N LEU A 128 10.24 28.54 -5.98
CA LEU A 128 9.91 29.15 -7.28
C LEU A 128 8.40 29.22 -7.53
N ASP A 129 7.65 28.20 -7.13
CA ASP A 129 6.19 28.17 -7.21
C ASP A 129 5.56 27.60 -5.92
N PRO A 130 5.27 28.47 -4.94
CA PRO A 130 4.68 28.05 -3.68
C PRO A 130 3.28 27.43 -3.81
N GLN A 131 2.56 27.69 -4.92
CA GLN A 131 1.21 27.18 -5.15
C GLN A 131 1.20 25.80 -5.81
N ASN A 132 2.37 25.24 -6.16
CA ASN A 132 2.46 23.93 -6.79
C ASN A 132 2.16 22.80 -5.78
N GLU A 133 0.92 22.28 -5.81
CA GLU A 133 0.46 21.22 -4.92
C GLU A 133 1.30 19.93 -5.04
N PHE A 134 1.77 19.61 -6.24
CA PHE A 134 2.59 18.41 -6.49
C PHE A 134 3.94 18.51 -5.79
N ALA A 135 4.61 19.67 -5.87
CA ALA A 135 5.86 19.92 -5.17
C ALA A 135 5.69 19.84 -3.64
N GLN A 136 4.60 20.40 -3.12
CA GLN A 136 4.27 20.30 -1.69
C GLN A 136 4.03 18.85 -1.24
N GLN A 137 3.34 18.05 -2.05
CA GLN A 137 3.12 16.63 -1.76
C GLN A 137 4.45 15.86 -1.75
N ARG A 138 5.29 16.03 -2.78
CA ARG A 138 6.61 15.37 -2.87
C ARG A 138 7.53 15.74 -1.71
N LEU A 139 7.50 16.99 -1.24
CA LEU A 139 8.24 17.40 -0.04
C LEU A 139 7.75 16.65 1.21
N ARG A 140 6.44 16.46 1.37
CA ARG A 140 5.87 15.66 2.48
C ARG A 140 6.29 14.20 2.38
N ASP A 141 6.24 13.62 1.19
CA ASP A 141 6.67 12.23 0.93
C ASP A 141 8.16 12.05 1.29
N ALA A 142 9.01 13.02 0.96
CA ALA A 142 10.45 13.00 1.27
C ALA A 142 10.78 13.22 2.76
N LEU A 143 9.96 13.97 3.49
CA LEU A 143 10.11 14.17 4.94
C LEU A 143 9.76 12.92 5.76
N GLY A 144 8.96 12.01 5.19
CA GLY A 144 8.47 10.82 5.87
C GLY A 144 7.49 11.14 7.01
N PRO A 145 6.87 10.12 7.62
CA PRO A 145 6.02 10.29 8.78
C PRO A 145 6.85 10.79 9.96
N SER A 146 6.52 11.98 10.47
CA SER A 146 7.11 12.50 11.71
C SER A 146 6.89 11.47 12.83
N PRO A 147 7.94 11.00 13.53
CA PRO A 147 7.75 10.05 14.61
C PRO A 147 6.90 10.73 15.69
N ALA A 148 5.68 10.22 15.90
CA ALA A 148 4.94 10.52 17.11
C ALA A 148 5.84 10.11 18.27
N ARG A 149 6.33 11.08 19.05
CA ARG A 149 7.03 10.79 20.29
C ARG A 149 6.02 10.04 21.16
N ALA A 150 6.28 8.75 21.36
CA ALA A 150 5.58 8.00 22.39
C ALA A 150 5.79 8.73 23.71
N SER A 151 4.69 9.01 24.40
CA SER A 151 4.72 9.68 25.69
C SER A 151 4.27 8.67 26.72
N ALA A 152 5.10 8.38 27.72
CA ALA A 152 4.71 7.54 28.84
C ALA A 152 3.37 8.01 29.45
N PRO A 153 2.59 7.10 30.08
CA PRO A 153 1.41 7.48 30.82
C PRO A 153 1.73 8.58 31.85
N ARG A 154 0.90 9.62 31.92
CA ARG A 154 1.12 10.75 32.83
C ARG A 154 -0.05 10.92 33.77
N ALA A 155 0.24 11.30 35.01
CA ALA A 155 -0.77 11.80 35.93
C ALA A 155 -1.28 13.17 35.44
N LEU A 156 -2.57 13.24 35.08
CA LEU A 156 -3.21 14.48 34.60
C LEU A 156 -3.68 15.39 35.73
N ALA A 157 -4.09 14.79 36.85
CA ALA A 157 -4.66 15.52 37.98
C ALA A 157 -4.39 14.80 39.31
N ASN A 158 -3.89 15.55 40.28
CA ASN A 158 -3.70 15.12 41.65
C ASN A 158 -4.64 15.93 42.55
N ALA A 159 -5.55 15.26 43.26
CA ALA A 159 -6.20 15.87 44.40
C ALA A 159 -5.10 16.18 45.45
N ARG A 160 -4.95 17.43 45.87
CA ARG A 160 -4.01 17.79 46.95
C ARG A 160 -4.53 17.21 48.25
N GLY A 161 -3.67 16.47 48.95
CA GLY A 161 -3.96 15.99 50.29
C GLY A 161 -4.05 17.13 51.30
N ILE A 162 -4.60 16.82 52.48
CA ILE A 162 -4.51 17.70 53.64
C ILE A 162 -3.05 17.68 54.09
N GLU A 163 -2.34 18.79 53.87
CA GLU A 163 -0.96 18.96 54.33
C GLU A 163 -0.95 19.59 55.72
N LEU A 164 -0.26 18.96 56.66
CA LEU A 164 -0.04 19.53 57.98
C LEU A 164 0.88 20.76 57.88
N ALA A 165 0.55 21.80 58.64
CA ALA A 165 1.36 23.00 58.79
C ALA A 165 1.93 23.10 60.23
N PRO A 166 2.85 22.19 60.63
CA PRO A 166 3.47 22.25 61.94
C PRO A 166 4.37 23.49 62.06
N GLN A 167 4.60 23.94 63.29
CA GLN A 167 5.57 25.00 63.55
C GLN A 167 6.96 24.52 63.09
N GLN A 168 7.60 25.30 62.21
CA GLN A 168 8.92 25.01 61.64
C GLN A 168 10.03 25.29 62.67
N ARG A 169 10.07 24.47 63.74
CA ARG A 169 11.11 24.48 64.77
C ARG A 169 11.78 23.12 64.89
N ARG A 170 12.90 23.06 65.62
CA ARG A 170 13.51 21.80 66.05
C ARG A 170 13.45 21.71 67.56
N ALA A 171 13.25 20.50 68.08
CA ALA A 171 13.11 20.27 69.52
C ALA A 171 13.78 18.96 69.92
N ASP A 172 14.16 18.91 71.20
CA ASP A 172 14.71 17.73 71.86
C ASP A 172 13.62 17.09 72.72
N PHE A 173 13.52 15.77 72.70
CA PHE A 173 12.51 15.03 73.44
C PHE A 173 13.17 13.97 74.32
N HIS A 174 13.02 14.13 75.63
CA HIS A 174 13.44 13.18 76.66
C HIS A 174 12.23 12.73 77.47
N TYR A 175 11.49 11.76 76.94
CA TYR A 175 10.22 11.35 77.49
C TYR A 175 10.26 9.96 78.13
N ARG A 176 9.62 9.84 79.30
CA ARG A 176 9.33 8.56 79.96
C ARG A 176 7.89 8.59 80.45
N GLY A 177 7.04 7.76 79.88
CA GLY A 177 5.63 7.74 80.23
C GLY A 177 4.84 6.83 79.31
N ASP A 178 3.55 7.11 79.15
CA ASP A 178 2.66 6.34 78.30
C ASP A 178 2.71 6.81 76.84
N ALA A 179 2.44 5.90 75.90
CA ALA A 179 2.48 6.17 74.47
C ALA A 179 1.60 7.35 74.02
N ARG A 180 0.40 7.52 74.60
CA ARG A 180 -0.49 8.66 74.33
C ARG A 180 0.12 9.98 74.82
N GLY A 181 0.82 9.95 75.95
CA GLY A 181 1.49 11.12 76.50
C GLY A 181 2.67 11.57 75.65
N LEU A 182 3.49 10.62 75.15
CA LEU A 182 4.59 10.91 74.22
C LEU A 182 4.10 11.67 72.98
N ILE A 183 3.09 11.13 72.30
CA ILE A 183 2.59 11.72 71.06
C ILE A 183 1.95 13.08 71.36
N SER A 184 1.21 13.21 72.46
CA SER A 184 0.60 14.48 72.90
C SER A 184 1.63 15.58 73.13
N GLU A 185 2.77 15.24 73.74
CA GLU A 185 3.87 16.19 73.98
C GLU A 185 4.53 16.65 72.68
N ILE A 186 4.75 15.73 71.73
CA ILE A 186 5.26 16.07 70.39
C ILE A 186 4.29 17.01 69.67
N GLY A 187 2.98 16.69 69.65
CA GLY A 187 1.98 17.56 69.02
C GLY A 187 1.89 18.94 69.67
N ALA A 188 1.85 19.02 71.00
CA ALA A 188 1.85 20.29 71.73
C ALA A 188 3.10 21.13 71.42
N THR A 189 4.25 20.48 71.27
CA THR A 189 5.50 21.14 70.89
C THR A 189 5.43 21.68 69.46
N PHE A 190 4.78 21.02 68.51
CA PHE A 190 4.73 21.54 67.14
C PHE A 190 3.44 22.32 66.81
N GLY A 191 2.58 22.55 67.80
CA GLY A 191 1.31 23.27 67.63
C GLY A 191 0.24 22.46 66.88
N ILE A 192 0.31 21.13 66.98
CA ILE A 192 -0.60 20.19 66.33
C ILE A 192 -1.48 19.53 67.41
N ALA A 193 -2.81 19.65 67.26
CA ALA A 193 -3.79 18.96 68.09
C ALA A 193 -3.87 17.47 67.72
N ILE A 194 -4.04 16.61 68.71
CA ILE A 194 -4.03 15.15 68.51
C ILE A 194 -5.32 14.54 69.01
N THR A 195 -5.94 13.71 68.18
CA THR A 195 -7.08 12.88 68.54
C THR A 195 -6.67 11.40 68.48
N PHE A 196 -6.97 10.66 69.53
CA PHE A 196 -6.60 9.24 69.64
C PHE A 196 -7.81 8.35 69.40
N ASP A 197 -7.57 7.23 68.72
CA ASP A 197 -8.51 6.13 68.62
C ASP A 197 -8.42 5.18 69.83
N ASP A 198 -9.53 4.50 70.13
CA ASP A 198 -9.60 3.54 71.23
C ASP A 198 -8.73 2.29 70.99
N SER A 199 -8.40 1.97 69.73
CA SER A 199 -7.50 0.86 69.40
C SER A 199 -6.06 1.07 69.90
N MET A 200 -5.67 2.30 70.26
CA MET A 200 -4.33 2.57 70.74
C MET A 200 -4.14 2.09 72.18
N LEU A 201 -3.39 1.01 72.34
CA LEU A 201 -3.00 0.45 73.64
C LEU A 201 -2.09 1.41 74.41
N SER A 202 -2.42 1.67 75.68
CA SER A 202 -1.52 2.39 76.57
C SER A 202 -0.33 1.48 76.94
N ARG A 203 0.87 1.85 76.48
CA ARG A 203 2.13 1.17 76.77
C ARG A 203 3.13 2.19 77.27
N ARG A 204 3.94 1.81 78.27
CA ARG A 204 5.05 2.65 78.72
C ARG A 204 6.18 2.62 77.69
N VAL A 205 6.64 3.80 77.31
CA VAL A 205 7.71 4.02 76.35
C VAL A 205 8.76 4.96 76.93
N ARG A 206 10.01 4.73 76.56
CA ARG A 206 11.13 5.64 76.78
C ARG A 206 11.57 6.14 75.41
N PHE A 207 11.61 7.45 75.24
CA PHE A 207 11.90 8.09 73.96
C PHE A 207 12.90 9.22 74.21
N ASP A 208 14.09 9.08 73.64
CA ASP A 208 15.19 10.02 73.76
C ASP A 208 15.65 10.34 72.32
N ILE A 209 15.36 11.54 71.81
CA ILE A 209 15.78 12.00 70.48
C ILE A 209 16.06 13.51 70.50
N GLU A 210 17.09 13.93 69.77
CA GLU A 210 17.58 15.32 69.78
C GLU A 210 17.51 15.95 68.39
N ASN A 211 17.29 17.26 68.32
CA ASN A 211 17.38 18.10 67.14
C ASN A 211 16.51 17.64 65.95
N VAL A 212 15.27 17.22 66.23
CA VAL A 212 14.34 16.70 65.22
C VAL A 212 13.23 17.69 64.85
N ASN A 213 12.74 17.58 63.62
CA ASN A 213 11.53 18.25 63.16
C ASN A 213 10.28 17.42 63.51
N PHE A 214 9.09 17.99 63.32
CA PHE A 214 7.81 17.32 63.59
C PHE A 214 7.68 15.95 62.89
N TYR A 215 7.96 15.88 61.58
CA TYR A 215 7.75 14.66 60.81
C TYR A 215 8.68 13.53 61.25
N THR A 216 9.95 13.84 61.50
CA THR A 216 10.92 12.86 62.01
C THR A 216 10.53 12.41 63.42
N ALA A 217 10.22 13.36 64.33
CA ALA A 217 9.80 13.03 65.70
C ALA A 217 8.55 12.14 65.72
N MET A 218 7.53 12.49 64.94
CA MET A 218 6.28 11.73 64.83
C MET A 218 6.46 10.37 64.16
N GLN A 219 7.29 10.28 63.12
CA GLN A 219 7.56 9.00 62.46
C GLN A 219 8.31 8.03 63.39
N THR A 220 9.28 8.53 64.16
CA THR A 220 9.99 7.70 65.15
C THR A 220 9.09 7.34 66.32
N ALA A 221 8.31 8.30 66.84
CA ALA A 221 7.35 8.03 67.91
C ALA A 221 6.34 6.96 67.49
N ALA A 222 5.74 7.11 66.30
CA ALA A 222 4.82 6.14 65.70
C ALA A 222 5.40 4.73 65.59
N ALA A 223 6.67 4.61 65.17
CA ALA A 223 7.37 3.33 65.09
C ALA A 223 7.55 2.68 66.47
N VAL A 224 7.92 3.47 67.48
CA VAL A 224 8.11 2.99 68.86
C VAL A 224 6.79 2.59 69.52
N THR A 225 5.74 3.38 69.31
CA THR A 225 4.41 3.14 69.91
C THR A 225 3.57 2.11 69.13
N LYS A 226 4.03 1.66 67.96
CA LYS A 226 3.27 0.84 67.00
C LYS A 226 1.92 1.49 66.65
N SER A 227 1.92 2.79 66.44
CA SER A 227 0.76 3.57 65.98
C SER A 227 1.05 4.19 64.63
N PHE A 228 0.01 4.55 63.89
CA PHE A 228 0.13 5.43 62.74
C PHE A 228 -0.66 6.70 62.99
N TRP A 229 -0.41 7.71 62.15
CA TRP A 229 -1.11 8.98 62.24
C TRP A 229 -1.51 9.46 60.85
N THR A 230 -2.61 10.20 60.78
CA THR A 230 -3.13 10.82 59.56
C THR A 230 -3.61 12.24 59.85
N ALA A 231 -3.50 13.15 58.87
CA ALA A 231 -3.87 14.55 59.02
C ALA A 231 -5.37 14.75 58.79
N ILE A 232 -6.11 15.23 59.79
CA ILE A 232 -7.52 15.59 59.64
C ILE A 232 -7.65 17.04 59.13
N ASP A 233 -6.76 17.92 59.60
CA ASP A 233 -6.74 19.34 59.28
C ASP A 233 -5.30 19.88 59.32
N GLU A 234 -5.07 21.11 58.91
CA GLU A 234 -3.73 21.75 58.86
C GLU A 234 -3.01 21.70 60.21
N LYS A 235 -3.75 21.72 61.33
CA LYS A 235 -3.21 21.69 62.70
C LYS A 235 -3.75 20.55 63.55
N GLN A 236 -4.34 19.51 62.94
CA GLN A 236 -4.91 18.39 63.69
C GLN A 236 -4.57 17.03 63.06
N ILE A 237 -4.17 16.08 63.89
CA ILE A 237 -3.91 14.70 63.48
C ILE A 237 -4.78 13.70 64.25
N PHE A 238 -5.09 12.60 63.58
CA PHE A 238 -5.66 11.40 64.15
C PHE A 238 -4.59 10.34 64.35
N VAL A 239 -4.62 9.63 65.47
CA VAL A 239 -3.63 8.61 65.82
C VAL A 239 -4.34 7.33 66.25
N ALA A 240 -3.99 6.20 65.62
CA ALA A 240 -4.56 4.89 65.89
C ALA A 240 -3.49 3.79 65.91
N ALA A 241 -3.83 2.59 66.38
CA ALA A 241 -2.89 1.45 66.32
C ALA A 241 -2.54 1.11 64.86
N ASN A 242 -1.27 0.79 64.59
CA ASN A 242 -0.80 0.39 63.27
C ASN A 242 -1.28 -1.05 62.97
N THR A 243 -2.48 -1.16 62.43
CA THR A 243 -3.08 -2.42 61.98
C THR A 243 -3.65 -2.24 60.56
N PRO A 244 -3.66 -3.30 59.73
CA PRO A 244 -4.22 -3.23 58.38
C PRO A 244 -5.70 -2.78 58.36
N ASP A 245 -6.47 -3.14 59.39
CA ASP A 245 -7.87 -2.75 59.49
C ASP A 245 -8.05 -1.26 59.82
N ASN A 246 -7.21 -0.71 60.70
CA ASN A 246 -7.23 0.72 60.97
C ASN A 246 -6.76 1.54 59.75
N HIS A 247 -5.73 1.07 59.04
CA HIS A 247 -5.29 1.70 57.79
C HIS A 247 -6.42 1.74 56.75
N ARG A 248 -7.22 0.67 56.63
CA ARG A 248 -8.39 0.65 55.71
C ARG A 248 -9.49 1.65 56.08
N LEU A 249 -9.63 1.98 57.37
CA LEU A 249 -10.69 2.87 57.87
C LEU A 249 -10.27 4.34 57.87
N PHE A 250 -9.02 4.62 58.26
CA PHE A 250 -8.58 5.98 58.58
C PHE A 250 -7.62 6.58 57.55
N ASP A 251 -6.98 5.79 56.68
CA ASP A 251 -6.13 6.38 55.63
C ASP A 251 -6.98 7.17 54.64
N HIS A 252 -6.57 8.41 54.34
CA HIS A 252 -7.24 9.23 53.36
C HIS A 252 -7.03 8.67 51.95
N LEU A 253 -8.12 8.27 51.32
CA LEU A 253 -8.13 7.85 49.93
C LEU A 253 -8.16 9.08 49.02
N MET A 254 -7.08 9.28 48.27
CA MET A 254 -6.98 10.33 47.26
C MET A 254 -7.33 9.77 45.88
N LEU A 255 -7.64 10.65 44.93
CA LEU A 255 -7.97 10.29 43.56
C LEU A 255 -6.89 10.83 42.62
N ARG A 256 -6.38 9.97 41.75
CA ARG A 256 -5.41 10.31 40.70
C ARG A 256 -5.87 9.73 39.38
N THR A 257 -5.82 10.54 38.33
CA THR A 257 -6.20 10.14 36.97
C THR A 257 -4.96 10.00 36.11
N PHE A 258 -4.73 8.80 35.58
CA PHE A 258 -3.66 8.48 34.64
C PHE A 258 -4.20 8.51 33.22
N TYR A 259 -3.48 9.17 32.32
CA TYR A 259 -3.72 9.10 30.88
C TYR A 259 -2.81 8.07 30.24
N VAL A 260 -3.37 7.18 29.43
CA VAL A 260 -2.65 6.09 28.74
C VAL A 260 -2.75 6.31 27.22
N PRO A 261 -1.81 7.02 26.60
CA PRO A 261 -1.94 7.47 25.21
C PRO A 261 -2.09 6.33 24.20
N ASP A 262 -1.44 5.18 24.41
CA ASP A 262 -1.39 4.07 23.45
C ASP A 262 -2.40 2.94 23.70
N ALA A 263 -3.36 3.14 24.60
CA ALA A 263 -4.41 2.15 24.87
C ALA A 263 -5.39 2.05 23.70
N SER A 264 -5.06 1.20 22.73
CA SER A 264 -5.85 1.05 21.50
C SER A 264 -7.06 0.13 21.64
N THR A 265 -7.04 -0.75 22.63
CA THR A 265 -8.11 -1.69 22.91
C THR A 265 -8.62 -1.51 24.35
N PRO A 266 -9.92 -1.67 24.62
CA PRO A 266 -10.45 -1.68 25.98
C PRO A 266 -9.82 -2.77 26.86
N GLN A 267 -9.28 -3.82 26.25
CA GLN A 267 -8.61 -4.91 26.95
C GLN A 267 -7.27 -4.47 27.57
N GLU A 268 -6.48 -3.65 26.87
CA GLU A 268 -5.22 -3.11 27.41
C GLU A 268 -5.45 -2.27 28.68
N LEU A 269 -6.52 -1.47 28.70
CA LEU A 269 -6.91 -0.72 29.90
C LEU A 269 -7.33 -1.65 31.03
N ASN A 270 -8.01 -2.76 30.72
CA ASN A 270 -8.41 -3.76 31.71
C ASN A 270 -7.18 -4.47 32.30
N ASP A 271 -6.22 -4.85 31.46
CA ASP A 271 -5.00 -5.51 31.90
C ASP A 271 -4.18 -4.59 32.82
N LEU A 272 -3.99 -3.30 32.44
CA LEU A 272 -3.37 -2.29 33.31
C LEU A 272 -4.11 -2.11 34.62
N THR A 273 -5.45 -2.08 34.56
CA THR A 273 -6.30 -1.98 35.74
C THR A 273 -6.10 -3.20 36.65
N ASN A 274 -6.00 -4.41 36.11
CA ASN A 274 -5.77 -5.64 36.88
C ASN A 274 -4.38 -5.66 37.51
N VAL A 275 -3.36 -5.18 36.80
CA VAL A 275 -2.00 -4.99 37.33
C VAL A 275 -1.99 -4.00 38.49
N LEU A 276 -2.68 -2.86 38.35
CA LEU A 276 -2.78 -1.87 39.43
C LEU A 276 -3.52 -2.41 40.65
N ARG A 277 -4.59 -3.20 40.47
CA ARG A 277 -5.30 -3.84 41.60
C ARG A 277 -4.45 -4.90 42.28
N SER A 278 -3.75 -5.74 41.52
CA SER A 278 -3.01 -6.89 42.06
C SER A 278 -1.67 -6.52 42.68
N LEU A 279 -0.92 -5.59 42.10
CA LEU A 279 0.40 -5.19 42.60
C LEU A 279 0.32 -4.23 43.80
N PHE A 280 -0.68 -3.34 43.82
CA PHE A 280 -0.78 -2.28 44.84
C PHE A 280 -1.96 -2.44 45.81
N ASP A 281 -2.69 -3.57 45.76
CA ASP A 281 -3.92 -3.85 46.54
C ASP A 281 -4.97 -2.72 46.47
N ILE A 282 -5.12 -2.11 45.30
CA ILE A 282 -6.02 -0.98 45.10
C ILE A 282 -7.43 -1.51 44.80
N ARG A 283 -8.40 -1.17 45.67
CA ARG A 283 -9.80 -1.59 45.49
C ARG A 283 -10.55 -0.78 44.44
N PHE A 284 -10.29 0.52 44.37
CA PHE A 284 -11.06 1.46 43.56
C PHE A 284 -10.25 1.89 42.33
N VAL A 285 -10.37 1.11 41.27
CA VAL A 285 -9.81 1.44 39.95
C VAL A 285 -10.94 1.43 38.93
N MET A 286 -11.17 2.58 38.29
CA MET A 286 -12.19 2.78 37.27
C MET A 286 -11.52 3.15 35.94
N GLN A 287 -11.89 2.48 34.87
CA GLN A 287 -11.40 2.78 33.52
C GLN A 287 -12.42 3.63 32.77
N GLN A 288 -11.95 4.60 32.00
CA GLN A 288 -12.76 5.39 31.08
C GLN A 288 -12.22 5.22 29.65
N PRO A 289 -12.69 4.20 28.91
CA PRO A 289 -12.14 3.88 27.59
C PRO A 289 -12.31 5.00 26.57
N GLN A 290 -13.32 5.86 26.72
CA GLN A 290 -13.56 6.99 25.81
C GLN A 290 -12.45 8.04 25.86
N ASN A 291 -11.78 8.19 27.01
CA ASN A 291 -10.77 9.22 27.23
C ASN A 291 -9.36 8.63 27.36
N ASN A 292 -9.20 7.31 27.20
CA ASN A 292 -7.98 6.58 27.50
C ASN A 292 -7.40 6.91 28.88
N THR A 293 -8.28 7.02 29.89
CA THR A 293 -7.87 7.31 31.26
C THR A 293 -8.22 6.19 32.23
N ILE A 294 -7.36 6.03 33.24
CA ILE A 294 -7.58 5.16 34.39
C ILE A 294 -7.62 6.05 35.63
N MET A 295 -8.74 5.99 36.36
CA MET A 295 -8.94 6.70 37.61
C MET A 295 -8.70 5.75 38.77
N VAL A 296 -7.74 6.11 39.61
CA VAL A 296 -7.28 5.28 40.73
C VAL A 296 -7.57 6.03 42.02
N ARG A 297 -8.20 5.36 42.98
CA ARG A 297 -8.43 5.88 44.33
C ARG A 297 -7.75 5.00 45.37
N ALA A 298 -6.71 5.54 46.02
CA ALA A 298 -5.88 4.85 47.00
C ALA A 298 -5.21 5.83 47.98
N PRO A 299 -4.58 5.36 49.07
CA PRO A 299 -3.76 6.20 49.93
C PRO A 299 -2.61 6.87 49.15
N GLN A 300 -2.17 8.05 49.59
CA GLN A 300 -1.16 8.86 48.87
C GLN A 300 0.11 8.08 48.54
N ARG A 301 0.66 7.34 49.51
CA ARG A 301 1.91 6.55 49.32
C ARG A 301 1.76 5.50 48.21
N THR A 302 0.60 4.84 48.15
CA THR A 302 0.28 3.85 47.12
C THR A 302 0.08 4.52 45.76
N LEU A 303 -0.56 5.69 45.70
CA LEU A 303 -0.72 6.44 44.47
C LEU A 303 0.62 6.94 43.91
N ASP A 304 1.54 7.37 44.76
CA ASP A 304 2.86 7.83 44.33
C ASP A 304 3.68 6.67 43.76
N ALA A 305 3.68 5.50 44.40
CA ALA A 305 4.29 4.29 43.87
C ALA A 305 3.62 3.83 42.55
N ALA A 306 2.29 3.85 42.49
CA ALA A 306 1.55 3.55 41.26
C ALA A 306 1.84 4.56 40.15
N THR A 307 2.10 5.83 40.48
CA THR A 307 2.47 6.86 39.50
C THR A 307 3.84 6.60 38.94
N GLN A 308 4.82 6.32 39.80
CA GLN A 308 6.16 5.95 39.36
C GLN A 308 6.13 4.68 38.49
N PHE A 309 5.26 3.72 38.80
CA PHE A 309 5.04 2.54 37.96
C PHE A 309 4.40 2.89 36.61
N MET A 310 3.32 3.67 36.61
CA MET A 310 2.66 4.07 35.37
C MET A 310 3.55 4.93 34.47
N GLU A 311 4.39 5.79 35.06
CA GLU A 311 5.36 6.62 34.33
C GLU A 311 6.58 5.83 33.84
N SER A 312 6.94 4.72 34.52
CA SER A 312 8.02 3.83 34.07
C SER A 312 7.57 2.84 32.99
N LEU A 313 6.26 2.61 32.84
CA LEU A 313 5.70 1.89 31.71
C LEU A 313 5.87 2.74 30.44
N ASP A 314 6.93 2.47 29.67
CA ASP A 314 7.05 3.02 28.32
C ASP A 314 5.90 2.46 27.46
N SER A 315 4.98 3.33 27.04
CA SER A 315 3.86 2.95 26.18
C SER A 315 4.27 2.87 24.70
N ALA A 316 5.50 3.26 24.37
CA ALA A 316 6.06 3.19 23.02
C ALA A 316 6.15 1.74 22.54
N ARG A 317 5.08 1.23 21.95
CA ARG A 317 5.15 -0.05 21.23
C ARG A 317 6.19 0.08 20.12
N PRO A 318 7.25 -0.75 20.13
CA PRO A 318 8.21 -0.77 19.06
C PRO A 318 7.51 -1.00 17.71
N GLN A 319 8.09 -0.45 16.64
CA GLN A 319 7.49 -0.51 15.30
C GLN A 319 8.48 -1.06 14.29
N VAL A 320 8.01 -1.96 13.44
CA VAL A 320 8.78 -2.56 12.34
C VAL A 320 8.22 -2.08 11.01
N LEU A 321 9.10 -1.67 10.11
CA LEU A 321 8.83 -1.58 8.69
C LEU A 321 9.24 -2.90 8.05
N LEU A 322 8.31 -3.56 7.38
CA LEU A 322 8.62 -4.71 6.54
C LEU A 322 8.71 -4.24 5.11
N ASP A 323 9.85 -4.53 4.51
CA ASP A 323 10.09 -4.34 3.09
C ASP A 323 9.96 -5.69 2.38
N VAL A 324 8.98 -5.80 1.49
CA VAL A 324 8.63 -7.04 0.78
C VAL A 324 8.90 -6.86 -0.72
N HIS A 325 9.73 -7.74 -1.27
CA HIS A 325 10.05 -7.78 -2.69
C HIS A 325 9.59 -9.12 -3.27
N ALA A 326 8.74 -9.10 -4.28
CA ALA A 326 8.37 -10.27 -5.07
C ALA A 326 8.94 -10.15 -6.48
N TYR A 327 9.78 -11.10 -6.86
CA TYR A 327 10.38 -11.22 -8.18
C TYR A 327 9.73 -12.40 -8.89
N GLU A 328 9.01 -12.15 -9.98
CA GLU A 328 8.45 -13.20 -10.84
C GLU A 328 9.09 -13.11 -12.24
N VAL A 329 9.55 -14.24 -12.75
CA VAL A 329 10.07 -14.38 -14.11
C VAL A 329 9.32 -15.52 -14.77
N SER A 330 8.70 -15.26 -15.90
CA SER A 330 8.04 -16.27 -16.72
C SER A 330 8.62 -16.22 -18.13
N ARG A 331 9.04 -17.36 -18.66
CA ARG A 331 9.59 -17.47 -20.00
C ARG A 331 8.93 -18.65 -20.72
N THR A 332 8.35 -18.36 -21.87
CA THR A 332 7.79 -19.37 -22.77
C THR A 332 8.58 -19.37 -24.06
N PHE A 333 9.09 -20.53 -24.45
CA PHE A 333 9.76 -20.75 -25.72
C PHE A 333 9.02 -21.83 -26.51
N MET A 334 8.57 -21.48 -27.71
CA MET A 334 7.91 -22.40 -28.63
C MET A 334 8.64 -22.43 -29.96
N ARG A 335 8.89 -23.64 -30.47
CA ARG A 335 9.51 -23.87 -31.78
C ARG A 335 8.73 -24.93 -32.54
N ASN A 336 8.22 -24.55 -33.70
CA ASN A 336 7.52 -25.43 -34.63
C ASN A 336 8.31 -25.51 -35.95
N ILE A 337 8.78 -26.71 -36.28
CA ILE A 337 9.55 -26.95 -37.50
C ILE A 337 9.03 -28.21 -38.17
N GLY A 338 8.56 -28.09 -39.41
CA GLY A 338 8.34 -29.24 -40.27
C GLY A 338 7.40 -28.98 -41.43
N VAL A 339 6.95 -30.08 -42.02
CA VAL A 339 5.98 -30.08 -43.12
C VAL A 339 4.75 -30.84 -42.65
N HIS A 340 3.60 -30.18 -42.67
CA HIS A 340 2.32 -30.82 -42.45
C HIS A 340 1.94 -31.63 -43.69
N ILE A 341 2.03 -32.96 -43.57
CA ILE A 341 1.65 -33.88 -44.63
C ILE A 341 0.19 -34.30 -44.39
N PRO A 342 -0.71 -34.10 -45.36
CA PRO A 342 -2.10 -34.52 -45.26
C PRO A 342 -2.21 -36.01 -44.91
N ASP A 343 -2.87 -36.32 -43.80
CA ASP A 343 -3.13 -37.69 -43.32
C ASP A 343 -4.60 -38.10 -43.51
N GLN A 344 -5.45 -37.17 -43.94
CA GLN A 344 -6.86 -37.39 -44.23
C GLN A 344 -7.16 -37.21 -45.72
N PHE A 345 -7.86 -38.18 -46.29
CA PHE A 345 -8.39 -38.12 -47.65
C PHE A 345 -9.91 -38.05 -47.59
N ARG A 346 -10.51 -37.20 -48.42
CA ARG A 346 -11.97 -37.06 -48.51
C ARG A 346 -12.43 -37.53 -49.87
N LEU A 347 -13.32 -38.52 -49.85
CA LEU A 347 -14.05 -38.97 -51.02
C LEU A 347 -15.40 -38.26 -51.06
N PHE A 348 -15.69 -37.59 -52.17
CA PHE A 348 -16.96 -36.92 -52.38
C PHE A 348 -17.53 -37.30 -53.76
N ASN A 349 -18.85 -37.44 -53.83
CA ASN A 349 -19.54 -37.65 -55.09
C ASN A 349 -19.68 -36.30 -55.80
N ILE A 350 -19.25 -36.23 -57.05
CA ILE A 350 -19.40 -35.08 -57.93
C ILE A 350 -20.58 -35.40 -58.86
N PRO A 351 -21.74 -34.74 -58.69
CA PRO A 351 -22.90 -34.99 -59.54
C PRO A 351 -22.57 -34.71 -61.01
N ALA A 352 -23.04 -35.55 -61.94
CA ALA A 352 -22.75 -35.43 -63.38
C ALA A 352 -23.10 -34.05 -63.97
N ALA A 353 -24.10 -33.36 -63.41
CA ALA A 353 -24.46 -32.00 -63.83
C ALA A 353 -23.41 -30.93 -63.49
N ALA A 354 -22.57 -31.15 -62.47
CA ALA A 354 -21.51 -30.22 -62.07
C ALA A 354 -20.31 -30.25 -63.03
N LEU A 355 -20.09 -31.35 -63.77
CA LEU A 355 -18.99 -31.45 -64.75
C LEU A 355 -19.18 -30.51 -65.94
N THR A 356 -20.42 -30.27 -66.37
CA THR A 356 -20.74 -29.32 -67.45
C THR A 356 -20.52 -27.85 -67.05
N ALA A 357 -20.56 -27.52 -65.75
CA ALA A 357 -20.24 -26.18 -65.25
C ALA A 357 -18.74 -25.90 -65.08
N LEU A 358 -17.89 -26.93 -65.04
CA LEU A 358 -16.43 -26.77 -65.02
C LEU A 358 -15.88 -26.25 -66.38
N GLY A 359 -16.72 -26.20 -67.43
CA GLY A 359 -16.42 -25.65 -68.75
C GLY A 359 -16.69 -24.15 -68.94
N GLY A 360 -16.83 -23.36 -67.85
CA GLY A 360 -16.83 -21.89 -67.93
C GLY A 360 -18.19 -21.22 -68.18
N GLN A 361 -19.30 -21.83 -67.77
CA GLN A 361 -20.63 -21.21 -67.85
C GLN A 361 -21.06 -20.64 -66.49
N ASN A 362 -21.84 -19.55 -66.54
CA ASN A 362 -22.34 -18.83 -65.37
C ASN A 362 -23.16 -19.78 -64.46
N ILE A 363 -22.95 -19.66 -63.15
CA ILE A 363 -23.63 -20.46 -62.11
C ILE A 363 -25.17 -20.39 -62.24
N GLN A 364 -25.70 -19.30 -62.81
CA GLN A 364 -27.13 -19.12 -63.08
C GLN A 364 -27.68 -20.03 -64.20
N ASP A 365 -26.87 -20.36 -65.21
CA ASP A 365 -27.27 -21.25 -66.31
C ASP A 365 -27.26 -22.72 -65.88
N LEU A 366 -26.36 -23.08 -64.95
CA LEU A 366 -26.35 -24.40 -64.34
C LEU A 366 -27.61 -24.65 -63.50
N ILE A 367 -28.08 -23.63 -62.76
CA ILE A 367 -29.34 -23.70 -61.99
C ILE A 367 -30.53 -23.94 -62.92
N ASN A 368 -30.60 -23.20 -64.05
CA ASN A 368 -31.70 -23.34 -65.01
C ASN A 368 -31.70 -24.70 -65.72
N GLN A 369 -30.52 -25.25 -66.05
CA GLN A 369 -30.39 -26.56 -66.70
C GLN A 369 -30.72 -27.73 -65.78
N LEU A 370 -30.36 -27.64 -64.49
CA LEU A 370 -30.71 -28.63 -63.47
C LEU A 370 -32.22 -28.67 -63.16
N ILE A 371 -32.88 -27.52 -63.24
CA ILE A 371 -34.35 -27.42 -63.12
C ILE A 371 -35.04 -27.96 -64.38
N SER A 372 -34.55 -27.62 -65.58
CA SER A 372 -35.14 -28.08 -66.85
C SER A 372 -34.92 -29.56 -67.16
N GLY A 373 -33.86 -30.16 -66.62
CA GLY A 373 -33.54 -31.58 -66.80
C GLY A 373 -34.34 -32.55 -65.92
N GLY A 374 -35.32 -32.06 -65.15
CA GLY A 374 -36.17 -32.89 -64.29
C GLY A 374 -35.43 -33.53 -63.09
N GLY A 375 -34.19 -33.13 -62.83
CA GLY A 375 -33.36 -33.71 -61.77
C GLY A 375 -33.65 -33.16 -60.36
N ILE A 376 -34.47 -32.10 -60.23
CA ILE A 376 -34.70 -31.42 -58.96
C ILE A 376 -36.17 -30.97 -58.82
N ASN A 377 -36.87 -31.47 -57.80
CA ASN A 377 -38.15 -30.92 -57.36
C ASN A 377 -37.90 -29.72 -56.42
N GLN A 378 -38.60 -28.59 -56.62
CA GLN A 378 -38.42 -27.31 -55.90
C GLN A 378 -38.63 -27.35 -54.37
N ALA A 379 -38.86 -28.52 -53.78
CA ALA A 379 -39.18 -28.68 -52.36
C ALA A 379 -37.96 -28.86 -51.43
N ASN A 380 -36.72 -28.92 -51.95
CA ASN A 380 -35.54 -29.25 -51.13
C ASN A 380 -34.38 -28.22 -51.24
N THR A 381 -34.72 -26.95 -51.02
CA THR A 381 -33.85 -25.77 -51.23
C THR A 381 -32.80 -25.51 -50.14
N THR A 382 -32.81 -26.24 -49.02
CA THR A 382 -31.87 -26.03 -47.88
C THR A 382 -30.55 -26.81 -48.00
N ALA A 383 -30.53 -27.95 -48.70
CA ALA A 383 -29.28 -28.67 -48.98
C ALA A 383 -28.43 -27.95 -50.05
N LEU A 384 -29.10 -27.21 -50.95
CA LEU A 384 -28.44 -26.47 -52.03
C LEU A 384 -27.79 -25.18 -51.52
N SER A 385 -28.38 -24.45 -50.57
CA SER A 385 -27.76 -23.25 -49.99
C SER A 385 -26.51 -23.56 -49.16
N GLY A 386 -26.46 -24.72 -48.49
CA GLY A 386 -25.26 -25.19 -47.79
C GLY A 386 -24.11 -25.55 -48.74
N LEU A 387 -24.42 -26.21 -49.87
CA LEU A 387 -23.42 -26.56 -50.88
C LEU A 387 -22.95 -25.31 -51.67
N LEU A 388 -23.85 -24.36 -51.94
CA LEU A 388 -23.56 -23.13 -52.69
C LEU A 388 -22.79 -22.10 -51.84
N ALA A 389 -23.07 -22.00 -50.53
CA ALA A 389 -22.30 -21.18 -49.60
C ALA A 389 -20.85 -21.68 -49.46
N GLN A 390 -20.64 -23.00 -49.55
CA GLN A 390 -19.30 -23.60 -49.54
C GLN A 390 -18.55 -23.42 -50.88
N LEU A 391 -19.26 -23.21 -51.98
CA LEU A 391 -18.68 -22.87 -53.28
C LEU A 391 -18.30 -21.38 -53.41
N GLN A 392 -18.99 -20.47 -52.69
CA GLN A 392 -18.75 -19.01 -52.79
C GLN A 392 -17.74 -18.46 -51.77
N SER A 393 -17.53 -19.12 -50.63
CA SER A 393 -16.71 -18.58 -49.53
C SER A 393 -15.26 -19.09 -49.47
N GLN A 394 -14.89 -20.08 -50.28
CA GLN A 394 -13.51 -20.55 -50.40
C GLN A 394 -12.95 -20.24 -51.79
N GLN A 395 -11.93 -19.38 -51.84
CA GLN A 395 -11.07 -19.17 -53.02
C GLN A 395 -10.39 -20.45 -53.55
N ASN A 396 -10.50 -21.58 -52.82
CA ASN A 396 -10.18 -22.93 -53.26
C ASN A 396 -11.40 -23.84 -53.01
N SER A 397 -12.35 -23.90 -53.95
CA SER A 397 -13.45 -24.85 -53.86
C SER A 397 -12.91 -26.28 -54.04
N ILE A 398 -13.28 -27.20 -53.16
CA ILE A 398 -12.85 -28.62 -53.24
C ILE A 398 -13.22 -29.28 -54.58
N PHE A 399 -14.18 -28.70 -55.31
CA PHE A 399 -14.63 -29.13 -56.62
C PHE A 399 -13.78 -28.60 -57.77
N SER A 400 -12.96 -27.56 -57.57
CA SER A 400 -12.11 -26.99 -58.63
C SER A 400 -10.72 -27.61 -58.72
N GLN A 401 -10.27 -28.38 -57.71
CA GLN A 401 -8.97 -29.08 -57.71
C GLN A 401 -9.01 -30.45 -56.99
N PRO A 402 -9.86 -31.42 -57.42
CA PRO A 402 -9.72 -32.79 -56.94
C PRO A 402 -8.33 -33.33 -57.35
N LEU A 403 -7.61 -33.97 -56.43
CA LEU A 403 -6.30 -34.58 -56.71
C LEU A 403 -6.45 -35.67 -57.79
N ALA A 404 -7.52 -36.45 -57.68
CA ALA A 404 -7.89 -37.46 -58.66
C ALA A 404 -9.42 -37.56 -58.71
N THR A 405 -9.95 -37.80 -59.90
CA THR A 405 -11.36 -38.14 -60.09
C THR A 405 -11.47 -39.53 -60.70
N PHE A 406 -12.41 -40.33 -60.24
CA PHE A 406 -12.62 -41.68 -60.73
C PHE A 406 -14.10 -42.07 -60.75
N GLY A 407 -14.43 -43.06 -61.58
CA GLY A 407 -15.81 -43.35 -61.97
C GLY A 407 -16.16 -42.68 -63.30
N GLY A 408 -17.09 -43.27 -64.05
CA GLY A 408 -17.46 -42.81 -65.39
C GLY A 408 -18.95 -43.05 -65.60
N GLY A 409 -19.73 -41.97 -65.64
CA GLY A 409 -21.20 -42.02 -65.74
C GLY A 409 -21.88 -41.41 -64.51
N LEU A 410 -22.92 -42.08 -64.01
CA LEU A 410 -23.76 -41.57 -62.89
C LEU A 410 -23.03 -41.53 -61.53
N THR A 411 -21.88 -42.19 -61.41
CA THR A 411 -21.04 -42.23 -60.21
C THR A 411 -19.66 -41.67 -60.55
N PHE A 412 -19.47 -40.38 -60.33
CA PHE A 412 -18.19 -39.69 -60.53
C PHE A 412 -17.73 -39.17 -59.17
N PHE A 413 -16.60 -39.68 -58.67
CA PHE A 413 -16.08 -39.33 -57.35
C PHE A 413 -14.81 -38.48 -57.48
N GLY A 414 -14.68 -37.48 -56.61
CA GLY A 414 -13.45 -36.74 -56.39
C GLY A 414 -12.75 -37.21 -55.12
N LEU A 415 -11.43 -37.34 -55.19
CA LEU A 415 -10.54 -37.49 -54.05
C LEU A 415 -9.84 -36.15 -53.83
N SER A 416 -10.00 -35.56 -52.64
CA SER A 416 -9.19 -34.42 -52.21
C SER A 416 -8.33 -34.80 -51.01
N LEU A 417 -7.13 -34.22 -50.98
CA LEU A 417 -6.25 -34.20 -49.81
C LEU A 417 -6.34 -32.81 -49.18
N ASP A 418 -6.08 -32.72 -47.89
CA ASP A 418 -5.76 -31.44 -47.27
C ASP A 418 -4.50 -30.81 -47.91
N GLN A 419 -4.26 -29.53 -47.66
CA GLN A 419 -3.13 -28.82 -48.26
C GLN A 419 -1.80 -29.21 -47.61
N LEU A 420 -0.78 -29.45 -48.44
CA LEU A 420 0.61 -29.55 -48.00
C LEU A 420 1.08 -28.17 -47.56
N SER A 421 1.55 -28.05 -46.32
CA SER A 421 2.11 -26.79 -45.81
C SER A 421 3.43 -27.01 -45.08
N ALA A 422 4.34 -26.05 -45.18
CA ALA A 422 5.61 -26.04 -44.45
C ALA A 422 5.56 -24.94 -43.39
N THR A 423 5.89 -25.28 -42.15
CA THR A 423 5.90 -24.36 -41.01
C THR A 423 7.29 -24.29 -40.39
N LEU A 424 7.80 -23.06 -40.30
CA LEU A 424 9.01 -22.71 -39.58
C LEU A 424 8.68 -21.50 -38.70
N SER A 425 8.45 -21.74 -37.43
CA SER A 425 8.21 -20.67 -36.46
C SER A 425 8.98 -20.90 -35.17
N VAL A 426 9.51 -19.80 -34.64
CA VAL A 426 10.08 -19.70 -33.31
C VAL A 426 9.40 -18.52 -32.64
N ASN A 427 8.88 -18.75 -31.44
CA ASN A 427 8.28 -17.75 -30.59
C ASN A 427 8.97 -17.83 -29.23
N GLU A 428 9.43 -16.68 -28.74
CA GLU A 428 10.00 -16.58 -27.40
C GLU A 428 9.35 -15.37 -26.71
N ASN A 429 8.79 -15.63 -25.53
CA ASN A 429 8.17 -14.64 -24.68
C ASN A 429 8.85 -14.65 -23.31
N SER A 430 9.20 -13.48 -22.78
CA SER A 430 9.77 -13.36 -21.43
C SER A 430 9.12 -12.19 -20.71
N ILE A 431 8.55 -12.48 -19.55
CA ILE A 431 7.87 -11.53 -18.69
C ILE A 431 8.66 -11.50 -17.37
N LYS A 432 8.98 -10.30 -16.91
CA LYS A 432 9.59 -10.08 -15.60
C LYS A 432 8.76 -9.07 -14.82
N THR A 433 8.31 -9.48 -13.64
CA THR A 433 7.52 -8.66 -12.72
C THR A 433 8.33 -8.44 -11.44
N LEU A 434 8.35 -7.19 -10.98
CA LEU A 434 8.95 -6.79 -9.71
C LEU A 434 7.89 -6.04 -8.91
N GLU A 435 7.47 -6.61 -7.79
CA GLU A 435 6.58 -5.94 -6.85
C GLU A 435 7.36 -5.56 -5.60
N HIS A 436 7.20 -4.31 -5.19
CA HIS A 436 7.80 -3.74 -3.99
C HIS A 436 6.69 -3.21 -3.09
N ALA A 437 6.57 -3.78 -1.90
CA ALA A 437 5.56 -3.40 -0.93
C ALA A 437 6.19 -3.13 0.43
N THR A 438 5.95 -1.93 0.95
CA THR A 438 6.41 -1.54 2.29
C THR A 438 5.22 -1.45 3.23
N LEU A 439 5.28 -2.11 4.38
CA LEU A 439 4.25 -2.00 5.41
C LEU A 439 4.87 -1.70 6.77
N ARG A 440 4.16 -0.93 7.60
CA ARG A 440 4.60 -0.60 8.96
C ARG A 440 3.64 -1.22 9.95
N ALA A 441 4.18 -1.96 10.91
CA ALA A 441 3.41 -2.69 11.90
C ALA A 441 3.97 -2.42 13.31
N SER A 442 3.08 -2.16 14.26
CA SER A 442 3.43 -2.12 15.67
C SER A 442 3.59 -3.54 16.20
N GLU A 443 4.47 -3.70 17.20
CA GLU A 443 4.65 -4.96 17.89
C GLU A 443 3.34 -5.54 18.43
N GLY A 444 3.12 -6.84 18.16
CA GLY A 444 1.97 -7.60 18.65
C GLY A 444 0.65 -7.31 17.93
N LYS A 445 0.61 -6.42 16.94
CA LYS A 445 -0.60 -6.08 16.16
C LYS A 445 -0.52 -6.58 14.73
N ASP A 446 -1.66 -7.04 14.23
CA ASP A 446 -1.81 -7.42 12.83
C ASP A 446 -1.82 -6.16 11.95
N ALA A 447 -0.98 -6.13 10.93
CA ALA A 447 -1.01 -5.16 9.85
C ALA A 447 -1.38 -5.88 8.54
N THR A 448 -2.39 -5.37 7.84
CA THR A 448 -2.86 -5.91 6.56
C THR A 448 -2.64 -4.89 5.45
N PHE A 449 -2.13 -5.35 4.32
CA PHE A 449 -1.89 -4.55 3.12
C PHE A 449 -2.44 -5.31 1.92
N HIS A 450 -3.38 -4.72 1.21
CA HIS A 450 -3.96 -5.28 0.00
C HIS A 450 -3.80 -4.30 -1.15
N VAL A 451 -3.25 -4.77 -2.27
CA VAL A 451 -3.12 -4.02 -3.52
C VAL A 451 -3.62 -4.89 -4.66
N GLY A 452 -4.62 -4.40 -5.38
CA GLY A 452 -5.08 -5.02 -6.60
C GLY A 452 -6.52 -4.64 -6.94
N SER A 453 -7.28 -5.58 -7.49
CA SER A 453 -8.63 -5.31 -8.00
C SER A 453 -9.61 -6.40 -7.56
N ARG A 454 -10.86 -6.01 -7.37
CA ARG A 454 -11.94 -6.96 -7.02
C ARG A 454 -12.60 -7.45 -8.30
N PHE A 455 -12.44 -8.72 -8.62
CA PHE A 455 -12.95 -9.31 -9.85
C PHE A 455 -14.31 -9.98 -9.62
N PRO A 456 -15.37 -9.58 -10.35
CA PRO A 456 -16.68 -10.21 -10.22
C PRO A 456 -16.73 -11.56 -10.95
N ILE A 457 -17.00 -12.62 -10.21
CA ILE A 457 -17.31 -13.95 -10.72
C ILE A 457 -18.83 -14.10 -10.77
N LEU A 458 -19.35 -14.46 -11.94
CA LEU A 458 -20.77 -14.77 -12.11
C LEU A 458 -21.06 -16.14 -11.46
N ASN A 459 -21.79 -16.15 -10.34
CA ASN A 459 -22.13 -17.39 -9.62
C ASN A 459 -23.37 -18.08 -10.21
N ALA A 460 -24.41 -17.30 -10.52
CA ALA A 460 -25.66 -17.80 -11.09
C ALA A 460 -26.36 -16.68 -11.86
N SER A 461 -27.05 -17.03 -12.93
CA SER A 461 -28.01 -16.14 -13.60
C SER A 461 -29.41 -16.71 -13.43
N PHE A 462 -30.27 -16.01 -12.70
CA PHE A 462 -31.65 -16.44 -12.54
C PHE A 462 -32.49 -15.88 -13.69
N ALA A 463 -32.85 -16.74 -14.63
CA ALA A 463 -33.91 -16.45 -15.60
C ALA A 463 -35.25 -16.89 -15.00
N PRO A 464 -36.25 -16.01 -14.82
CA PRO A 464 -37.60 -16.47 -14.51
C PRO A 464 -38.07 -17.44 -15.61
N ILE A 465 -38.92 -18.42 -15.24
CA ILE A 465 -39.33 -19.61 -16.02
C ILE A 465 -40.05 -19.27 -17.35
N PHE A 466 -40.13 -18.01 -17.74
CA PHE A 466 -40.73 -17.58 -18.99
C PHE A 466 -39.67 -17.01 -19.93
N ASN A 467 -39.46 -17.76 -21.02
CA ASN A 467 -39.17 -17.26 -22.37
C ASN A 467 -37.70 -17.25 -22.80
N THR A 468 -37.32 -18.20 -23.68
CA THR A 468 -36.13 -18.08 -24.53
C THR A 468 -36.41 -17.06 -25.65
N PRO A 469 -35.40 -16.37 -26.22
CA PRO A 469 -35.61 -15.38 -27.28
C PRO A 469 -36.43 -15.91 -28.47
N ALA A 470 -36.31 -17.21 -28.76
CA ALA A 470 -37.05 -17.89 -29.82
C ALA A 470 -38.55 -18.06 -29.54
N ILE A 471 -38.96 -18.20 -28.28
CA ILE A 471 -40.38 -18.31 -27.90
C ILE A 471 -41.03 -16.91 -27.87
N ALA A 472 -40.28 -15.88 -27.50
CA ALA A 472 -40.75 -14.49 -27.40
C ALA A 472 -41.18 -13.93 -28.76
N GLN A 473 -40.40 -14.26 -29.80
CA GLN A 473 -40.69 -13.86 -31.17
C GLN A 473 -41.97 -14.50 -31.72
N ASN A 474 -42.29 -15.73 -31.32
CA ASN A 474 -43.48 -16.44 -31.77
C ASN A 474 -44.77 -16.01 -31.05
N ILE A 475 -44.67 -15.48 -29.83
CA ILE A 475 -45.84 -15.06 -29.03
C ILE A 475 -46.12 -13.53 -29.18
N GLN A 476 -45.29 -12.79 -29.92
CA GLN A 476 -45.36 -11.32 -30.08
C GLN A 476 -45.49 -10.54 -28.76
N ASN A 477 -45.15 -11.16 -27.63
CA ASN A 477 -45.22 -10.55 -26.32
C ASN A 477 -43.79 -10.19 -25.89
N ASN A 478 -43.53 -8.90 -25.75
CA ASN A 478 -42.22 -8.31 -25.48
C ASN A 478 -41.79 -8.50 -24.00
N THR A 479 -42.19 -9.60 -23.37
CA THR A 479 -42.02 -9.90 -21.94
C THR A 479 -40.71 -10.62 -21.60
N PHE A 480 -39.76 -10.67 -22.53
CA PHE A 480 -38.42 -11.19 -22.23
C PHE A 480 -37.75 -10.32 -21.17
N GLN A 481 -37.51 -10.90 -19.99
CA GLN A 481 -36.67 -10.30 -18.97
C GLN A 481 -35.33 -11.04 -18.97
N ALA A 482 -34.25 -10.30 -19.24
CA ALA A 482 -32.90 -10.85 -19.18
C ALA A 482 -32.62 -11.39 -17.77
N ALA A 483 -31.96 -12.54 -17.68
CA ALA A 483 -31.61 -13.16 -16.41
C ALA A 483 -30.84 -12.18 -15.52
N PHE A 484 -31.19 -12.13 -14.23
CA PHE A 484 -30.46 -11.29 -13.27
C PHE A 484 -29.18 -12.02 -12.85
N PRO A 485 -27.98 -11.47 -13.17
CA PRO A 485 -26.73 -12.09 -12.76
C PRO A 485 -26.47 -11.84 -11.27
N SER A 486 -26.10 -12.89 -10.55
CA SER A 486 -25.55 -12.84 -9.19
C SER A 486 -24.02 -12.93 -9.28
N PHE A 487 -23.33 -11.94 -8.73
CA PHE A 487 -21.87 -11.86 -8.73
C PHE A 487 -21.30 -12.08 -7.32
N ASN A 488 -20.22 -12.84 -7.21
CA ASN A 488 -19.33 -12.84 -6.05
C ASN A 488 -18.01 -12.16 -6.42
N TYR A 489 -17.43 -11.39 -5.50
CA TYR A 489 -16.18 -10.67 -5.77
C TYR A 489 -15.01 -11.41 -5.16
N GLU A 490 -14.02 -11.73 -5.98
CA GLU A 490 -12.73 -12.25 -5.54
C GLU A 490 -11.66 -11.15 -5.60
N ASP A 491 -10.86 -11.04 -4.55
CA ASP A 491 -9.79 -10.04 -4.49
C ASP A 491 -8.55 -10.60 -5.21
N LEU A 492 -8.13 -9.91 -6.26
CA LEU A 492 -6.92 -10.19 -7.03
C LEU A 492 -5.82 -9.21 -6.65
N GLY A 493 -4.58 -9.64 -6.78
CA GLY A 493 -3.37 -8.87 -6.50
C GLY A 493 -2.62 -9.41 -5.28
N LEU A 494 -1.86 -8.53 -4.65
CA LEU A 494 -0.99 -8.82 -3.51
C LEU A 494 -1.74 -8.54 -2.21
N ASN A 495 -1.84 -9.54 -1.35
CA ASN A 495 -2.38 -9.44 0.00
C ASN A 495 -1.34 -9.89 1.01
N ILE A 496 -0.99 -9.02 1.94
CA ILE A 496 0.02 -9.25 2.97
C ILE A 496 -0.63 -9.01 4.32
N LYS A 497 -0.56 -9.99 5.21
CA LYS A 497 -0.90 -9.84 6.62
C LYS A 497 0.30 -10.23 7.46
N ALA A 498 0.72 -9.31 8.32
CA ALA A 498 1.95 -9.43 9.07
C ALA A 498 1.73 -9.04 10.53
N LYS A 499 2.19 -9.88 11.45
CA LYS A 499 2.20 -9.60 12.90
C LYS A 499 3.63 -9.72 13.43
N PRO A 500 4.33 -8.60 13.68
CA PRO A 500 5.69 -8.64 14.19
C PRO A 500 5.73 -8.78 15.72
N ASN A 501 6.81 -9.37 16.21
CA ASN A 501 7.20 -9.47 17.60
C ASN A 501 8.70 -9.17 17.68
N ILE A 502 9.12 -8.18 18.46
CA ILE A 502 10.51 -7.71 18.48
C ILE A 502 11.20 -8.27 19.72
N HIS A 503 12.33 -8.94 19.50
CA HIS A 503 13.14 -9.49 20.58
C HIS A 503 14.13 -8.45 21.09
N GLY A 504 14.63 -8.66 22.32
CA GLY A 504 15.61 -7.76 22.95
C GLY A 504 16.92 -7.61 22.16
N ASN A 505 17.27 -8.60 21.32
CA ASN A 505 18.42 -8.55 20.42
C ASN A 505 18.14 -7.84 19.08
N SER A 506 16.98 -7.18 18.94
CA SER A 506 16.45 -6.58 17.69
C SER A 506 16.04 -7.57 16.61
N ASP A 507 16.08 -8.88 16.84
CA ASP A 507 15.48 -9.82 15.90
C ASP A 507 13.96 -9.65 15.88
N VAL A 508 13.35 -9.87 14.71
CA VAL A 508 11.91 -9.73 14.52
C VAL A 508 11.34 -11.10 14.18
N SER A 509 10.54 -11.65 15.09
CA SER A 509 9.65 -12.76 14.73
C SER A 509 8.42 -12.21 14.03
N LEU A 510 8.07 -12.80 12.90
CA LEU A 510 7.00 -12.36 12.04
C LEU A 510 6.06 -13.53 11.77
N GLN A 511 4.80 -13.40 12.16
CA GLN A 511 3.73 -14.24 11.62
C GLN A 511 3.26 -13.58 10.32
N LEU A 512 3.50 -14.24 9.20
CA LEU A 512 3.24 -13.73 7.87
C LEU A 512 2.24 -14.62 7.14
N GLU A 513 1.23 -13.98 6.56
CA GLU A 513 0.38 -14.53 5.52
C GLU A 513 0.56 -13.66 4.28
N LEU A 514 0.98 -14.26 3.18
CA LEU A 514 1.20 -13.61 1.90
C LEU A 514 0.40 -14.36 0.85
N GLU A 515 -0.32 -13.63 0.01
CA GLU A 515 -1.16 -14.19 -1.03
C GLU A 515 -1.07 -13.33 -2.28
N ILE A 516 -0.79 -13.96 -3.43
CA ILE A 516 -0.73 -13.32 -4.74
C ILE A 516 -1.76 -14.03 -5.62
N ARG A 517 -2.81 -13.31 -5.99
CA ARG A 517 -3.88 -13.81 -6.86
C ARG A 517 -3.88 -13.07 -8.19
N ALA A 518 -4.02 -13.80 -9.29
CA ALA A 518 -4.09 -13.21 -10.63
C ALA A 518 -5.09 -13.97 -11.51
N LEU A 519 -5.64 -13.31 -12.53
CA LEU A 519 -6.39 -14.01 -13.58
C LEU A 519 -5.42 -14.83 -14.42
N GLY A 520 -5.66 -16.14 -14.50
CA GLY A 520 -4.97 -17.04 -15.43
C GLY A 520 -5.47 -16.86 -16.86
N GLY A 521 -4.67 -17.34 -17.82
CA GLY A 521 -5.02 -17.29 -19.25
C GLY A 521 -6.11 -18.29 -19.65
N ALA A 522 -6.30 -19.36 -18.89
CA ALA A 522 -7.30 -20.39 -19.16
C ALA A 522 -8.71 -19.95 -18.75
N ARG A 523 -9.71 -20.34 -19.54
CA ARG A 523 -11.14 -20.17 -19.23
C ARG A 523 -11.83 -21.52 -19.27
N LEU A 524 -12.59 -21.85 -18.23
CA LEU A 524 -13.44 -23.04 -18.18
C LEU A 524 -14.89 -22.58 -18.29
N ASN A 525 -15.60 -22.97 -19.36
CA ASN A 525 -16.99 -22.56 -19.63
C ASN A 525 -17.21 -21.04 -19.62
N GLY A 526 -16.20 -20.26 -20.06
CA GLY A 526 -16.24 -18.79 -20.06
C GLY A 526 -15.84 -18.13 -18.73
N VAL A 527 -15.63 -18.90 -17.65
CA VAL A 527 -15.12 -18.40 -16.36
C VAL A 527 -13.59 -18.47 -16.36
N PRO A 528 -12.88 -17.35 -16.11
CA PRO A 528 -11.42 -17.37 -16.05
C PRO A 528 -10.93 -18.14 -14.81
N VAL A 529 -9.87 -18.93 -14.99
CA VAL A 529 -9.18 -19.61 -13.88
C VAL A 529 -8.38 -18.57 -13.09
N ILE A 530 -8.45 -18.59 -11.76
CA ILE A 530 -7.64 -17.70 -10.91
C ILE A 530 -6.38 -18.46 -10.48
N SER A 531 -5.22 -17.91 -10.79
CA SER A 531 -3.94 -18.35 -10.24
C SER A 531 -3.83 -17.83 -8.81
N ASN A 532 -3.47 -18.69 -7.86
CA ASN A 532 -3.27 -18.33 -6.46
C ASN A 532 -1.93 -18.87 -5.96
N ARG A 533 -1.11 -17.99 -5.38
CA ARG A 533 0.16 -18.34 -4.74
C ARG A 533 0.11 -17.83 -3.31
N GLN A 534 0.21 -18.73 -2.34
CA GLN A 534 0.02 -18.40 -0.94
C GLN A 534 1.15 -18.95 -0.06
N TYR A 535 1.58 -18.15 0.91
CA TYR A 535 2.49 -18.52 1.99
C TYR A 535 1.87 -18.15 3.33
N LYS A 536 1.96 -19.06 4.31
CA LYS A 536 1.54 -18.83 5.70
C LYS A 536 2.54 -19.46 6.64
N GLY A 537 3.18 -18.66 7.48
CA GLY A 537 4.25 -19.15 8.35
C GLY A 537 4.67 -18.16 9.43
N SER A 538 5.47 -18.66 10.38
CA SER A 538 6.16 -17.84 11.38
C SER A 538 7.66 -17.93 11.13
N ILE A 539 8.31 -16.78 10.94
CA ILE A 539 9.74 -16.68 10.64
C ILE A 539 10.41 -15.73 11.62
N THR A 540 11.68 -15.94 11.95
CA THR A 540 12.47 -14.98 12.73
C THR A 540 13.56 -14.43 11.84
N LEU A 541 13.59 -13.11 11.72
CA LEU A 541 14.44 -12.37 10.79
C LEU A 541 15.32 -11.42 11.60
N LYS A 542 16.57 -11.25 11.16
CA LYS A 542 17.46 -10.26 11.76
C LYS A 542 17.12 -8.87 11.24
N ASN A 543 17.23 -7.86 12.10
CA ASN A 543 16.96 -6.48 11.72
C ASN A 543 17.92 -5.99 10.61
N GLY A 544 17.34 -5.52 9.51
CA GLY A 544 18.04 -4.99 8.35
C GLY A 544 18.64 -6.04 7.41
N GLU A 545 18.51 -7.33 7.72
CA GLU A 545 19.01 -8.41 6.85
C GLU A 545 17.87 -8.94 5.95
N PRO A 546 18.06 -8.97 4.62
CA PRO A 546 17.09 -9.56 3.71
C PRO A 546 17.07 -11.08 3.86
N ALA A 547 15.88 -11.66 3.92
CA ALA A 547 15.69 -13.10 3.97
C ALA A 547 14.71 -13.57 2.89
N VAL A 548 15.05 -14.67 2.23
CA VAL A 548 14.14 -15.35 1.30
C VAL A 548 13.10 -16.11 2.10
N VAL A 549 11.83 -15.77 1.91
CA VAL A 549 10.70 -16.36 2.65
C VAL A 549 10.05 -17.49 1.87
N ALA A 550 9.95 -17.32 0.55
CA ALA A 550 9.42 -18.34 -0.34
C ALA A 550 10.09 -18.22 -1.71
N GLY A 551 10.24 -19.36 -2.39
CA GLY A 551 10.67 -19.41 -3.77
C GLY A 551 10.11 -20.63 -4.48
N THR A 552 9.79 -20.51 -5.76
CA THR A 552 9.43 -21.64 -6.62
C THR A 552 10.12 -21.51 -7.97
N ILE A 553 10.51 -22.65 -8.52
CA ILE A 553 11.06 -22.79 -9.86
C ILE A 553 10.30 -23.95 -10.49
N SER A 554 9.60 -23.67 -11.59
CA SER A 554 8.84 -24.65 -12.35
C SER A 554 9.36 -24.65 -13.79
N ARG A 555 9.61 -25.84 -14.32
CA ARG A 555 10.04 -26.02 -15.71
C ARG A 555 9.22 -27.12 -16.35
N THR A 556 8.51 -26.78 -17.41
CA THR A 556 7.69 -27.71 -18.18
C THR A 556 8.25 -27.78 -19.60
N GLU A 557 8.54 -28.99 -20.09
CA GLU A 557 8.96 -29.21 -21.47
C GLU A 557 7.99 -30.15 -22.17
N GLN A 558 7.34 -29.66 -23.23
CA GLN A 558 6.46 -30.43 -24.09
C GLN A 558 7.11 -30.60 -25.46
N ARG A 559 7.28 -31.86 -25.88
CA ARG A 559 7.76 -32.21 -27.23
C ARG A 559 6.70 -33.04 -27.92
N SER A 560 6.24 -32.59 -29.07
CA SER A 560 5.32 -33.36 -29.92
C SER A 560 5.90 -33.53 -31.33
N LEU A 561 5.63 -34.70 -31.89
CA LEU A 561 6.02 -35.10 -33.23
C LEU A 561 4.77 -35.63 -33.93
N SER A 562 4.39 -35.01 -35.04
CA SER A 562 3.28 -35.49 -35.88
C SER A 562 3.76 -35.64 -37.31
N GLY A 563 3.50 -36.77 -37.96
CA GLY A 563 3.98 -37.02 -39.32
C GLY A 563 3.75 -38.44 -39.79
N ILE A 564 4.37 -38.80 -40.92
CA ILE A 564 4.21 -40.12 -41.51
C ILE A 564 4.79 -41.18 -40.55
N PRO A 565 4.01 -42.21 -40.16
CA PRO A 565 4.52 -43.32 -39.35
C PRO A 565 5.77 -43.97 -39.99
N GLY A 566 6.80 -44.21 -39.18
CA GLY A 566 8.09 -44.74 -39.65
C GLY A 566 9.03 -43.66 -40.18
N LEU A 567 8.68 -42.99 -41.29
CA LEU A 567 9.56 -42.00 -41.94
C LEU A 567 9.80 -40.74 -41.10
N GLY A 568 8.80 -40.32 -40.32
CA GLY A 568 8.90 -39.16 -39.44
C GLY A 568 9.83 -39.36 -38.23
N GLN A 569 10.18 -40.61 -37.90
CA GLN A 569 11.06 -40.95 -36.78
C GLN A 569 12.54 -41.05 -37.19
N VAL A 570 12.82 -41.08 -38.50
CA VAL A 570 14.18 -41.22 -39.03
C VAL A 570 14.96 -39.91 -38.81
N PRO A 571 16.13 -39.94 -38.12
CA PRO A 571 16.96 -38.75 -37.95
C PRO A 571 17.33 -38.13 -39.30
N GLY A 572 17.13 -36.81 -39.45
CA GLY A 572 17.42 -36.07 -40.67
C GLY A 572 16.21 -35.93 -41.61
N LEU A 573 15.49 -37.02 -41.90
CA LEU A 573 14.23 -36.97 -42.68
C LEU A 573 13.05 -36.41 -41.87
N ASN A 574 13.11 -36.50 -40.54
CA ASN A 574 12.08 -36.00 -39.62
C ASN A 574 11.74 -34.51 -39.78
N LYS A 575 12.63 -33.68 -40.35
CA LYS A 575 12.37 -32.24 -40.58
C LYS A 575 11.48 -31.97 -41.79
N VAL A 576 11.35 -32.93 -42.70
CA VAL A 576 10.58 -32.80 -43.95
C VAL A 576 9.38 -33.74 -43.98
N MET A 577 9.41 -34.82 -43.20
CA MET A 577 8.36 -35.84 -43.15
C MET A 577 7.48 -35.80 -41.90
N ALA A 578 7.76 -34.85 -40.99
CA ALA A 578 7.01 -34.63 -39.77
C ALA A 578 7.10 -33.16 -39.32
N THR A 579 6.16 -32.76 -38.47
CA THR A 579 6.18 -31.52 -37.69
C THR A 579 6.70 -31.81 -36.29
N ASN A 580 7.74 -31.07 -35.90
CA ASN A 580 8.35 -31.12 -34.58
C ASN A 580 7.96 -29.84 -33.83
N THR A 581 7.20 -29.99 -32.76
CA THR A 581 6.85 -28.91 -31.85
C THR A 581 7.58 -29.12 -30.54
N ARG A 582 8.28 -28.08 -30.08
CA ARG A 582 8.94 -28.03 -28.79
C ARG A 582 8.47 -26.77 -28.08
N GLU A 583 7.91 -26.95 -26.90
CA GLU A 583 7.43 -25.90 -26.02
C GLU A 583 8.12 -26.06 -24.66
N GLU A 584 8.70 -24.98 -24.16
CA GLU A 584 9.38 -24.91 -22.87
C GLU A 584 8.80 -23.72 -22.10
N ASP A 585 8.26 -23.98 -20.91
CA ASP A 585 7.76 -22.97 -19.98
C ASP A 585 8.60 -23.01 -18.70
N ASP A 586 9.29 -21.90 -18.41
CA ASP A 586 10.08 -21.68 -17.21
C ASP A 586 9.42 -20.57 -16.37
N ASP A 587 8.98 -20.91 -15.15
CA ASP A 587 8.38 -19.98 -14.19
C ASP A 587 9.17 -19.96 -12.90
N GLU A 588 9.63 -18.77 -12.49
CA GLU A 588 10.38 -18.54 -11.26
C GLU A 588 9.68 -17.46 -10.42
N LEU A 589 9.54 -17.70 -9.11
CA LEU A 589 9.07 -16.71 -8.14
C LEU A 589 10.02 -16.72 -6.95
N LEU A 590 10.41 -15.53 -6.49
CA LEU A 590 11.21 -15.33 -5.30
C LEU A 590 10.61 -14.20 -4.45
N ILE A 591 10.35 -14.48 -3.18
CA ILE A 591 9.83 -13.51 -2.22
C ILE A 591 10.89 -13.27 -1.16
N VAL A 592 11.33 -12.01 -1.05
CA VAL A 592 12.33 -11.55 -0.10
C VAL A 592 11.70 -10.55 0.85
N ILE A 593 11.98 -10.70 2.15
CA ILE A 593 11.50 -9.78 3.18
C ILE A 593 12.67 -9.26 3.98
N THR A 594 12.69 -7.95 4.22
CA THR A 594 13.67 -7.26 5.05
C THR A 594 12.95 -6.49 6.14
N PRO A 595 13.11 -6.85 7.44
CA PRO A 595 12.52 -6.07 8.52
C PRO A 595 13.45 -4.93 8.93
N HIS A 596 12.89 -3.76 9.23
CA HIS A 596 13.60 -2.62 9.81
C HIS A 596 12.87 -2.12 11.04
N VAL A 597 13.51 -2.19 12.21
CA VAL A 597 12.97 -1.63 13.46
C VAL A 597 13.14 -0.10 13.43
N ILE A 598 12.03 0.64 13.33
CA ILE A 598 12.04 2.12 13.23
C ILE A 598 12.06 2.78 14.61
N SER A 599 11.31 2.24 15.56
CA SER A 599 11.23 2.78 16.92
C SER A 599 11.49 1.65 17.89
N ARG A 600 12.47 1.84 18.76
CA ARG A 600 12.64 1.01 19.95
C ARG A 600 11.79 1.67 21.03
N GLY A 601 10.90 0.92 21.67
CA GLY A 601 10.50 1.28 23.03
C GLY A 601 11.78 1.20 23.85
N GLU A 602 12.15 2.28 24.52
CA GLU A 602 13.27 2.22 25.44
C GLU A 602 12.79 1.35 26.59
N ALA A 603 13.22 0.08 26.61
CA ALA A 603 13.09 -0.74 27.78
C ALA A 603 13.92 -0.06 28.87
N ASN A 604 13.30 0.85 29.63
CA ASN A 604 13.94 1.54 30.73
C ASN A 604 14.28 0.46 31.76
N PRO A 605 15.57 0.10 31.94
CA PRO A 605 15.92 -1.02 32.80
C PRO A 605 15.56 -0.66 34.24
N GLY A 606 14.43 -1.19 34.70
CA GLY A 606 13.98 -1.28 36.09
C GLY A 606 14.27 -0.04 36.94
N SER A 607 13.39 0.96 36.87
CA SER A 607 13.29 1.87 38.01
C SER A 607 12.78 1.06 39.20
N GLU A 608 13.67 0.65 40.11
CA GLU A 608 13.27 0.02 41.36
C GLU A 608 12.30 0.97 42.09
N ILE A 609 11.06 0.53 42.30
CA ILE A 609 10.05 1.28 43.03
C ILE A 609 10.12 0.84 44.48
N TRP A 610 10.77 1.65 45.31
CA TRP A 610 10.90 1.38 46.74
C TRP A 610 9.60 1.79 47.44
N MET A 611 8.80 0.80 47.83
CA MET A 611 7.69 1.00 48.76
C MET A 611 8.18 0.78 50.18
N SER A 612 8.09 1.79 51.05
CA SER A 612 8.32 1.58 52.48
C SER A 612 7.24 0.64 53.01
N ALA A 613 7.61 -0.57 53.44
CA ALA A 613 6.66 -1.52 54.02
C ALA A 613 5.98 -0.90 55.24
N ALA A 614 4.64 -0.93 55.26
CA ALA A 614 3.91 -0.84 56.51
C ALA A 614 4.13 -2.17 57.24
N GLN A 615 5.06 -2.19 58.19
CA GLN A 615 5.21 -3.29 59.16
C GLN A 615 4.32 -3.02 60.38
#